data_AF-A0A2N2VQI9-F1
#
_entry.id   AF-A0A2N2VQI9-F1
#
_cell.length_a   1.000
_cell.length_b   1.000
_cell.length_c   1.000
_cell.angle_alpha   90.00
_cell.angle_beta   90.00
_cell.angle_gamma   90.00
#
_symmetry.space_group_name_H-M   'P 1'
#
loop_
_entity.id
_entity.type
_entity.pdbx_description
1 polymer ?
#
loop_
_entity_poly.entity_id
_entity_poly.type
_entity_poly.pdbx_seq_one_letter_code
_entity_poly.pdbx_strand_id
1 'polypeptide(L)'
;MTSILWVGQALTAFAIALSAYGAARWADSTRRLLARLADSLVPATAPRYDAAELEGLPAPVQRYFRAVLTDGQPIISAVTFEMAGTFNLSATSEQWKAFTSQQHVIIRRPGFVWDARIAMLPGLTVRVVDSYMAGQGLLRAAILGLFTVADLSGEGEIARGEFMRFFAEAVWYPTALLPSQGVRWAAVDERSAKATIADGPLTLTLLFRFNDEGLIDSFLAEARGGMVGKEMVMAPWEGSFSNYRARDGMRVPTMGEVAWLRPEGRKPYFRGRVTALRCE
;
A
#
# COMPACT_ATOMS: atom_id res chain seq x y z
N MET A 1 1.84 -10.36 51.65
CA MET A 1 0.93 -10.49 50.48
C MET A 1 0.52 -9.13 49.91
N THR A 2 0.18 -8.14 50.74
CA THR A 2 -0.21 -6.78 50.30
C THR A 2 0.87 -6.04 49.50
N SER A 3 2.15 -6.10 49.91
CA SER A 3 3.24 -5.39 49.20
C SER A 3 3.49 -5.92 47.77
N ILE A 4 3.28 -7.21 47.54
CA ILE A 4 3.43 -7.83 46.20
C ILE A 4 2.29 -7.37 45.28
N LEU A 5 1.07 -7.22 45.81
CA LEU A 5 -0.08 -6.70 45.07
C LEU A 5 0.12 -5.23 44.66
N TRP A 6 0.65 -4.39 45.55
CA TRP A 6 0.96 -2.98 45.25
C TRP A 6 2.05 -2.82 44.19
N VAL A 7 3.11 -3.64 44.26
CA VAL A 7 4.15 -3.66 43.23
C VAL A 7 3.58 -4.10 41.88
N GLY A 8 2.72 -5.12 41.85
CA GLY A 8 2.05 -5.57 40.62
C GLY A 8 1.15 -4.51 39.99
N GLN A 9 0.37 -3.79 40.82
CA GLN A 9 -0.48 -2.68 40.35
C GLN A 9 0.35 -1.50 39.83
N ALA A 10 1.42 -1.12 40.53
CA ALA A 10 2.31 -0.05 40.10
C ALA A 10 2.98 -0.38 38.75
N LEU A 11 3.46 -1.61 38.56
CA LEU A 11 4.05 -2.06 37.29
C LEU A 11 3.04 -2.06 36.15
N THR A 12 1.79 -2.44 36.43
CA THR A 12 0.71 -2.44 35.43
C THR A 12 0.33 -1.00 35.04
N ALA A 13 0.17 -0.10 36.03
CA ALA A 13 -0.10 1.31 35.78
C ALA A 13 1.04 1.97 34.97
N PHE A 14 2.29 1.64 35.31
CA PHE A 14 3.46 2.10 34.57
C PHE A 14 3.46 1.59 33.12
N ALA A 15 3.19 0.30 32.90
CA ALA A 15 3.11 -0.28 31.56
C ALA A 15 1.98 0.35 30.72
N ILE A 16 0.83 0.66 31.32
CA ILE A 16 -0.28 1.38 30.66
C ILE A 16 0.15 2.79 30.30
N ALA A 17 0.74 3.54 31.25
CA ALA A 17 1.20 4.90 31.01
C ALA A 17 2.27 4.96 29.90
N LEU A 18 3.22 4.03 29.91
CA LEU A 18 4.25 3.91 28.88
C LEU A 18 3.64 3.61 27.50
N SER A 19 2.67 2.69 27.44
CA SER A 19 1.96 2.34 26.20
C SER A 19 1.13 3.52 25.66
N ALA A 20 0.46 4.28 26.55
CA ALA A 20 -0.31 5.46 26.19
C ALA A 20 0.60 6.59 25.67
N TYR A 21 1.72 6.84 26.35
CA TYR A 21 2.71 7.81 25.91
C TYR A 21 3.30 7.45 24.53
N GLY A 22 3.63 6.17 24.33
CA GLY A 22 4.08 5.67 23.03
C GLY A 22 3.07 5.81 21.91
N ALA A 23 1.80 5.52 22.19
CA ALA A 23 0.70 5.74 21.26
C ALA A 23 0.54 7.23 20.89
N ALA A 24 0.64 8.14 21.87
CA ALA A 24 0.53 9.58 21.63
C ALA A 24 1.70 10.12 20.79
N ARG A 25 2.94 9.74 21.12
CA ARG A 25 4.14 10.10 20.35
C ARG A 25 4.05 9.61 18.91
N TRP A 26 3.59 8.37 18.71
CA TRP A 26 3.41 7.80 17.37
C TRP A 26 2.35 8.58 16.58
N ALA A 27 1.18 8.81 17.19
CA ALA A 27 0.09 9.54 16.54
C ALA A 27 0.49 10.96 16.13
N ASP A 28 1.26 11.66 16.96
CA ASP A 28 1.81 12.98 16.66
C ASP A 28 2.80 12.94 15.48
N SER A 29 3.69 11.94 15.45
CA SER A 29 4.59 11.70 14.31
C SER A 29 3.83 11.41 13.01
N THR A 30 2.83 10.53 13.05
CA THR A 30 2.00 10.18 11.90
C THR A 30 1.19 11.39 11.42
N ARG A 31 0.64 12.20 12.33
CA ARG A 31 -0.12 13.42 11.97
C ARG A 31 0.75 14.41 11.20
N ARG A 32 2.02 14.57 11.58
CA ARG A 32 2.96 15.41 10.82
C ARG A 32 3.22 14.88 9.41
N LEU A 33 3.31 13.56 9.23
CA LEU A 33 3.46 12.95 7.90
C LEU A 33 2.21 13.17 7.06
N LEU A 34 1.02 12.98 7.65
CA LEU A 34 -0.26 13.22 6.98
C LEU A 34 -0.44 14.69 6.59
N ALA A 35 -0.07 15.64 7.45
CA ALA A 35 -0.11 17.06 7.13
C ALA A 35 0.80 17.39 5.94
N ARG A 36 2.03 16.89 5.92
CA ARG A 36 2.96 17.07 4.79
C ARG A 36 2.44 16.44 3.50
N LEU A 37 1.81 15.26 3.60
CA LEU A 37 1.15 14.63 2.46
C LEU A 37 0.04 15.55 1.95
N ALA A 38 -0.87 16.02 2.81
CA ALA A 38 -1.96 16.92 2.44
C ALA A 38 -1.47 18.23 1.80
N ASP A 39 -0.38 18.82 2.30
CA ASP A 39 0.24 20.02 1.72
C ASP A 39 0.79 19.79 0.30
N SER A 40 0.98 18.53 -0.09
CA SER A 40 1.41 18.13 -1.45
C SER A 40 0.25 17.86 -2.41
N LEU A 41 -1.01 17.97 -1.96
CA LEU A 41 -2.19 17.76 -2.78
C LEU A 41 -2.24 18.76 -3.94
N VAL A 42 -2.41 18.23 -5.14
CA VAL A 42 -2.61 19.02 -6.36
C VAL A 42 -3.82 18.45 -7.10
N PRO A 43 -4.73 19.30 -7.63
CA PRO A 43 -5.84 18.84 -8.45
C PRO A 43 -5.41 18.01 -9.67
N ALA A 44 -6.31 17.14 -10.13
CA ALA A 44 -6.12 16.37 -11.36
C ALA A 44 -5.94 17.29 -12.58
N THR A 45 -5.15 16.85 -13.58
CA THR A 45 -4.99 17.59 -14.87
C THR A 45 -6.33 17.76 -15.57
N ALA A 46 -7.06 16.65 -15.65
CA ALA A 46 -8.40 16.57 -16.18
C ALA A 46 -9.31 16.30 -14.97
N PRO A 47 -10.31 17.15 -14.71
CA PRO A 47 -11.16 16.99 -13.52
C PRO A 47 -12.09 15.78 -13.65
N ARG A 48 -12.29 15.27 -14.87
CA ARG A 48 -13.20 14.18 -15.20
C ARG A 48 -12.52 13.21 -16.15
N TYR A 49 -12.86 11.94 -16.00
CA TYR A 49 -12.47 10.88 -16.90
C TYR A 49 -13.24 11.01 -18.22
N ASP A 50 -12.53 10.91 -19.33
CA ASP A 50 -13.07 10.90 -20.69
C ASP A 50 -12.75 9.55 -21.33
N ALA A 51 -13.76 8.77 -21.67
CA ALA A 51 -13.59 7.45 -22.26
C ALA A 51 -12.82 7.46 -23.60
N ALA A 52 -12.69 8.60 -24.26
CA ALA A 52 -11.85 8.75 -25.44
C ALA A 52 -10.36 8.50 -25.15
N GLU A 53 -9.89 8.66 -23.90
CA GLU A 53 -8.50 8.36 -23.53
C GLU A 53 -8.17 6.86 -23.60
N LEU A 54 -9.18 6.01 -23.75
CA LEU A 54 -9.00 4.58 -23.97
C LEU A 54 -8.65 4.22 -25.43
N GLU A 55 -8.86 5.13 -26.37
CA GLU A 55 -8.56 4.90 -27.78
C GLU A 55 -7.06 4.66 -27.97
N GLY A 56 -6.72 3.57 -28.68
CA GLY A 56 -5.33 3.15 -28.89
C GLY A 56 -4.67 2.42 -27.71
N LEU A 57 -5.31 2.33 -26.54
CA LEU A 57 -4.79 1.50 -25.44
C LEU A 57 -4.91 0.00 -25.75
N PRO A 58 -4.11 -0.87 -25.11
CA PRO A 58 -4.24 -2.32 -25.26
C PRO A 58 -5.67 -2.80 -24.93
N ALA A 59 -6.18 -3.76 -25.69
CA ALA A 59 -7.54 -4.30 -25.51
C ALA A 59 -7.88 -4.69 -24.06
N PRO A 60 -7.04 -5.41 -23.28
CA PRO A 60 -7.35 -5.72 -21.88
C PRO A 60 -7.47 -4.46 -21.00
N VAL A 61 -6.67 -3.43 -21.27
CA VAL A 61 -6.69 -2.15 -20.53
C VAL A 61 -7.98 -1.38 -20.80
N GLN A 62 -8.45 -1.36 -22.06
CA GLN A 62 -9.73 -0.75 -22.39
C GLN A 62 -10.90 -1.45 -21.69
N ARG A 63 -10.91 -2.79 -21.68
CA ARG A 63 -11.95 -3.58 -20.98
C ARG A 63 -11.96 -3.26 -19.48
N TYR A 64 -10.78 -3.15 -18.87
CA TYR A 64 -10.64 -2.78 -17.46
C TYR A 64 -11.27 -1.43 -17.15
N PHE A 65 -10.86 -0.36 -17.84
CA PHE A 65 -11.39 0.97 -17.53
C PHE A 65 -12.89 1.09 -17.78
N ARG A 66 -13.42 0.45 -18.83
CA ARG A 66 -14.88 0.37 -19.06
C ARG A 66 -15.62 -0.41 -17.97
N ALA A 67 -14.97 -1.36 -17.32
CA ALA A 67 -15.58 -2.17 -16.26
C ALA A 67 -15.51 -1.50 -14.88
N VAL A 68 -14.53 -0.60 -14.64
CA VAL A 68 -14.28 -0.01 -13.32
C VAL A 68 -14.59 1.48 -13.21
N LEU A 69 -14.77 2.20 -14.32
CA LEU A 69 -15.09 3.62 -14.37
C LEU A 69 -16.33 3.89 -15.23
N THR A 70 -17.04 4.98 -14.91
CA THR A 70 -18.13 5.54 -15.73
C THR A 70 -17.63 6.80 -16.44
N ASP A 71 -17.93 6.95 -17.72
CA ASP A 71 -17.57 8.14 -18.49
C ASP A 71 -18.07 9.44 -17.82
N GLY A 72 -17.24 10.48 -17.84
CA GLY A 72 -17.52 11.76 -17.20
C GLY A 72 -17.45 11.77 -15.67
N GLN A 73 -17.15 10.65 -15.00
CA GLN A 73 -17.01 10.65 -13.54
C GLN A 73 -15.79 11.46 -13.07
N PRO A 74 -15.79 12.01 -11.85
CA PRO A 74 -14.65 12.75 -11.31
C PRO A 74 -13.37 11.91 -11.26
N ILE A 75 -12.24 12.51 -11.61
CA ILE A 75 -10.92 11.92 -11.31
C ILE A 75 -10.59 12.22 -9.85
N ILE A 76 -10.42 11.17 -9.06
CA ILE A 76 -10.10 11.31 -7.63
C ILE A 76 -8.69 11.88 -7.46
N SER A 77 -8.55 12.76 -6.48
CA SER A 77 -7.31 13.43 -6.10
C SER A 77 -6.65 12.77 -4.90
N ALA A 78 -7.46 12.18 -4.03
CA ALA A 78 -7.03 11.42 -2.87
C ALA A 78 -7.95 10.23 -2.57
N VAL A 79 -7.41 9.26 -1.82
CA VAL A 79 -8.20 8.16 -1.25
C VAL A 79 -7.73 7.87 0.17
N THR A 80 -8.69 7.62 1.05
CA THR A 80 -8.44 7.08 2.39
C THR A 80 -9.06 5.70 2.48
N PHE A 81 -8.28 4.69 2.89
CA PHE A 81 -8.81 3.36 3.12
C PHE A 81 -8.26 2.71 4.39
N GLU A 82 -9.10 1.88 4.98
CA GLU A 82 -8.77 1.04 6.12
C GLU A 82 -8.64 -0.41 5.67
N MET A 83 -7.68 -1.12 6.26
CA MET A 83 -7.48 -2.54 6.00
C MET A 83 -7.32 -3.33 7.29
N ALA A 84 -7.75 -4.58 7.23
CA ALA A 84 -7.43 -5.60 8.21
C ALA A 84 -6.90 -6.83 7.49
N GLY A 85 -5.93 -7.51 8.09
CA GLY A 85 -5.28 -8.63 7.42
C GLY A 85 -4.21 -9.30 8.27
N THR A 86 -3.29 -9.99 7.60
CA THR A 86 -2.16 -10.67 8.24
C THR A 86 -0.87 -10.46 7.46
N PHE A 87 0.24 -10.27 8.18
CA PHE A 87 1.59 -10.34 7.64
C PHE A 87 2.28 -11.64 8.07
N ASN A 88 3.00 -12.31 7.18
CA ASN A 88 3.96 -13.33 7.57
C ASN A 88 5.29 -12.65 7.88
N LEU A 89 5.73 -12.71 9.13
CA LEU A 89 6.99 -12.10 9.57
C LEU A 89 8.20 -13.02 9.39
N SER A 90 7.99 -14.24 8.90
CA SER A 90 9.05 -15.22 8.67
C SER A 90 9.31 -15.41 7.18
N ALA A 91 10.59 -15.49 6.83
CA ALA A 91 11.03 -15.81 5.47
C ALA A 91 10.99 -17.33 5.18
N THR A 92 11.04 -18.18 6.21
CA THR A 92 11.22 -19.63 6.08
C THR A 92 10.12 -20.47 6.73
N SER A 93 9.21 -19.85 7.48
CA SER A 93 8.10 -20.51 8.18
C SER A 93 6.82 -19.69 8.11
N GLU A 94 5.71 -20.24 8.61
CA GLU A 94 4.43 -19.52 8.68
C GLU A 94 4.29 -18.85 10.05
N GLN A 95 4.56 -17.55 10.11
CA GLN A 95 4.35 -16.70 11.28
C GLN A 95 3.41 -15.54 10.94
N TRP A 96 2.16 -15.87 10.67
CA TRP A 96 1.12 -14.91 10.37
C TRP A 96 0.70 -14.11 11.61
N LYS A 97 0.80 -12.78 11.53
CA LYS A 97 0.40 -11.83 12.57
C LYS A 97 -0.68 -10.91 12.04
N ALA A 98 -1.75 -10.76 12.80
CA ALA A 98 -2.86 -9.89 12.43
C ALA A 98 -2.44 -8.43 12.45
N PHE A 99 -2.95 -7.65 11.49
CA PHE A 99 -2.77 -6.21 11.46
C PHE A 99 -4.08 -5.47 11.16
N THR A 100 -4.12 -4.21 11.57
CA THR A 100 -5.08 -3.21 11.10
C THR A 100 -4.32 -1.96 10.65
N SER A 101 -4.80 -1.27 9.63
CA SER A 101 -4.15 -0.06 9.11
C SER A 101 -5.12 0.97 8.57
N GLN A 102 -4.65 2.21 8.52
CA GLN A 102 -5.26 3.30 7.76
C GLN A 102 -4.23 3.83 6.76
N GLN A 103 -4.64 4.06 5.52
CA GLN A 103 -3.81 4.62 4.47
C GLN A 103 -4.46 5.86 3.88
N HIS A 104 -3.68 6.91 3.67
CA HIS A 104 -4.06 8.07 2.87
C HIS A 104 -3.14 8.12 1.66
N VAL A 105 -3.71 8.36 0.48
CA VAL A 105 -3.01 8.37 -0.80
C VAL A 105 -3.36 9.63 -1.56
N ILE A 106 -2.38 10.23 -2.22
CA ILE A 106 -2.55 11.34 -3.18
C ILE A 106 -2.04 10.89 -4.55
N ILE A 107 -2.82 11.21 -5.59
CA ILE A 107 -2.67 10.60 -6.91
C ILE A 107 -1.63 11.35 -7.79
N ARG A 108 -1.81 12.65 -7.97
CA ARG A 108 -1.12 13.46 -9.00
C ARG A 108 0.33 13.79 -8.66
N ARG A 109 0.63 13.93 -7.37
CA ARG A 109 1.98 13.84 -6.81
C ARG A 109 2.02 12.55 -6.03
N PRO A 110 2.38 11.42 -6.68
CA PRO A 110 2.26 10.10 -6.09
C PRO A 110 2.80 10.09 -4.67
N GLY A 111 1.94 9.72 -3.73
CA GLY A 111 2.33 9.69 -2.35
C GLY A 111 1.30 8.99 -1.49
N PHE A 112 1.77 8.41 -0.40
CA PHE A 112 0.89 7.83 0.60
C PHE A 112 1.54 7.86 1.97
N VAL A 113 0.68 7.76 2.99
CA VAL A 113 1.09 7.43 4.36
C VAL A 113 0.20 6.28 4.81
N TRP A 114 0.83 5.15 5.14
CA TRP A 114 0.20 3.97 5.71
C TRP A 114 0.60 3.86 7.17
N ASP A 115 -0.36 3.87 8.09
CA ASP A 115 -0.15 3.66 9.53
C ASP A 115 -0.83 2.38 9.97
N ALA A 116 -0.06 1.46 10.54
CA ALA A 116 -0.50 0.13 10.89
C ALA A 116 -0.11 -0.31 12.28
N ARG A 117 -0.89 -1.27 12.79
CA ARG A 117 -0.69 -1.93 14.06
C ARG A 117 -0.66 -3.42 13.83
N ILE A 118 0.43 -4.07 14.19
CA ILE A 118 0.64 -5.51 14.08
C ILE A 118 0.60 -6.12 15.48
N ALA A 119 -0.30 -7.06 15.70
CA ALA A 119 -0.44 -7.77 16.96
C ALA A 119 0.63 -8.86 17.08
N MET A 120 1.63 -8.65 17.95
CA MET A 120 2.74 -9.60 18.13
C MET A 120 2.38 -10.69 19.14
N LEU A 121 1.92 -10.27 20.31
CA LEU A 121 1.49 -11.06 21.47
C LEU A 121 0.33 -10.32 22.18
N PRO A 122 -0.45 -10.97 23.06
CA PRO A 122 -1.46 -10.29 23.86
C PRO A 122 -0.88 -9.07 24.60
N GLY A 123 -1.43 -7.88 24.34
CA GLY A 123 -0.96 -6.61 24.91
C GLY A 123 0.29 -6.00 24.26
N LEU A 124 0.93 -6.67 23.29
CA LEU A 124 2.13 -6.18 22.61
C LEU A 124 1.87 -5.93 21.13
N THR A 125 1.96 -4.66 20.74
CA THR A 125 1.74 -4.21 19.37
C THR A 125 2.99 -3.54 18.82
N VAL A 126 3.36 -3.90 17.59
CA VAL A 126 4.32 -3.14 16.78
C VAL A 126 3.54 -2.17 15.91
N ARG A 127 3.93 -0.91 15.95
CA ARG A 127 3.39 0.12 15.06
C ARG A 127 4.33 0.28 13.88
N VAL A 128 3.78 0.39 12.68
CA VAL A 128 4.55 0.54 11.44
C VAL A 128 3.96 1.69 10.65
N VAL A 129 4.82 2.57 10.15
CA VAL A 129 4.44 3.63 9.22
C VAL A 129 5.32 3.51 8.00
N ASP A 130 4.66 3.41 6.85
CA ASP A 130 5.29 3.44 5.53
C ASP A 130 4.82 4.68 4.80
N SER A 131 5.71 5.31 4.05
CA SER A 131 5.30 6.40 3.16
C SER A 131 6.18 6.50 1.93
N TYR A 132 5.57 6.94 0.84
CA TYR A 132 6.25 7.53 -0.29
C TYR A 132 5.79 8.97 -0.44
N MET A 133 6.71 9.92 -0.63
CA MET A 133 6.36 11.31 -0.93
C MET A 133 7.52 12.01 -1.62
N ALA A 134 7.28 12.54 -2.82
CA ALA A 134 8.24 13.35 -3.58
C ALA A 134 9.64 12.71 -3.70
N GLY A 135 9.70 11.45 -4.13
CA GLY A 135 10.95 10.71 -4.29
C GLY A 135 11.59 10.17 -3.01
N GLN A 136 10.96 10.37 -1.84
CA GLN A 136 11.44 9.85 -0.56
C GLN A 136 10.59 8.67 -0.10
N GLY A 137 11.25 7.56 0.24
CA GLY A 137 10.64 6.43 0.94
C GLY A 137 10.86 6.54 2.45
N LEU A 138 9.95 5.97 3.23
CA LEU A 138 10.05 5.82 4.69
C LEU A 138 9.45 4.47 5.09
N LEU A 139 10.15 3.74 5.94
CA LEU A 139 9.66 2.60 6.70
C LEU A 139 10.13 2.79 8.14
N ARG A 140 9.18 3.02 9.05
CA ARG A 140 9.45 3.09 10.48
C ARG A 140 8.63 2.07 11.22
N ALA A 141 9.27 1.27 12.06
CA ALA A 141 8.61 0.32 12.95
C ALA A 141 9.06 0.55 14.39
N ALA A 142 8.12 0.55 15.34
CA ALA A 142 8.43 0.65 16.77
C ALA A 142 7.50 -0.20 17.65
N ILE A 143 8.08 -0.83 18.67
CA ILE A 143 7.33 -1.54 19.72
C ILE A 143 6.66 -0.48 20.60
N LEU A 144 5.34 -0.63 20.79
CA LEU A 144 4.48 0.31 21.54
C LEU A 144 4.55 1.78 21.04
N GLY A 145 5.15 2.03 19.87
CA GLY A 145 5.42 3.39 19.37
C GLY A 145 6.62 4.09 20.02
N LEU A 146 7.43 3.39 20.81
CA LEU A 146 8.56 3.97 21.56
C LEU A 146 9.91 3.40 21.15
N PHE A 147 10.03 2.08 21.11
CA PHE A 147 11.31 1.41 20.88
C PHE A 147 11.43 1.06 19.40
N THR A 148 12.26 1.81 18.69
CA THR A 148 12.49 1.64 17.24
C THR A 148 13.05 0.25 16.94
N VAL A 149 12.40 -0.44 15.99
CA VAL A 149 12.82 -1.74 15.44
C VAL A 149 13.40 -1.57 14.04
N ALA A 150 12.86 -0.62 13.27
CA ALA A 150 13.37 -0.22 11.96
C ALA A 150 13.12 1.27 11.74
N ASP A 151 14.06 1.96 11.11
CA ASP A 151 13.91 3.35 10.66
C ASP A 151 14.75 3.51 9.39
N LEU A 152 14.13 3.23 8.25
CA LEU A 152 14.72 3.39 6.93
C LEU A 152 14.03 4.57 6.25
N SER A 153 14.81 5.51 5.75
CA SER A 153 14.27 6.66 5.01
C SER A 153 15.26 7.18 4.00
N GLY A 154 14.77 7.73 2.90
CA GLY A 154 15.58 8.44 1.92
C GLY A 154 15.18 8.13 0.49
N GLU A 155 16.08 8.47 -0.42
CA GLU A 155 15.98 8.18 -1.86
C GLU A 155 16.47 6.75 -2.18
N GLY A 156 16.62 6.42 -3.46
CA GLY A 156 17.17 5.15 -3.90
C GLY A 156 16.19 3.99 -3.74
N GLU A 157 16.68 2.83 -3.28
CA GLU A 157 15.89 1.58 -3.27
C GLU A 157 14.66 1.62 -2.35
N ILE A 158 14.73 2.32 -1.22
CA ILE A 158 13.56 2.46 -0.34
C ILE A 158 12.46 3.29 -1.01
N ALA A 159 12.82 4.42 -1.63
CA ALA A 159 11.88 5.23 -2.39
C ALA A 159 11.31 4.49 -3.60
N ARG A 160 12.16 3.76 -4.34
CA ARG A 160 11.74 2.92 -5.47
C ARG A 160 10.75 1.84 -5.03
N GLY A 161 11.01 1.18 -3.90
CA GLY A 161 10.13 0.18 -3.31
C GLY A 161 8.79 0.78 -2.90
N GLU A 162 8.77 1.86 -2.14
CA GLU A 162 7.50 2.49 -1.71
C GLU A 162 6.71 3.06 -2.91
N PHE A 163 7.37 3.66 -3.90
CA PHE A 163 6.70 4.09 -5.13
C PHE A 163 6.10 2.90 -5.92
N MET A 164 6.80 1.76 -5.94
CA MET A 164 6.29 0.54 -6.56
C MET A 164 5.09 -0.02 -5.83
N ARG A 165 5.04 0.14 -4.51
CA ARG A 165 3.84 -0.21 -3.72
C ARG A 165 2.68 0.71 -4.11
N PHE A 166 2.88 2.02 -4.10
CA PHE A 166 1.86 2.98 -4.56
C PHE A 166 1.29 2.60 -5.93
N PHE A 167 2.15 2.22 -6.88
CA PHE A 167 1.70 1.88 -8.22
C PHE A 167 0.96 0.54 -8.30
N ALA A 168 1.44 -0.48 -7.58
CA ALA A 168 0.76 -1.78 -7.50
C ALA A 168 -0.61 -1.69 -6.83
N GLU A 169 -0.75 -0.81 -5.83
CA GLU A 169 -1.99 -0.59 -5.07
C GLU A 169 -3.02 0.26 -5.83
N ALA A 170 -2.66 0.84 -6.99
CA ALA A 170 -3.55 1.70 -7.77
C ALA A 170 -4.80 1.02 -8.33
N VAL A 171 -4.89 -0.31 -8.22
CA VAL A 171 -6.14 -1.06 -8.48
C VAL A 171 -7.25 -0.68 -7.48
N TRP A 172 -6.92 -0.20 -6.27
CA TRP A 172 -7.89 0.34 -5.31
C TRP A 172 -8.32 1.79 -5.60
N TYR A 173 -7.62 2.50 -6.47
CA TYR A 173 -7.91 3.88 -6.89
C TYR A 173 -7.67 4.03 -8.41
N PRO A 174 -8.52 3.39 -9.23
CA PRO A 174 -8.23 3.08 -10.62
C PRO A 174 -8.02 4.31 -11.53
N THR A 175 -8.51 5.49 -11.17
CA THR A 175 -8.24 6.70 -11.96
C THR A 175 -6.75 7.05 -12.01
N ALA A 176 -5.95 6.63 -11.02
CA ALA A 176 -4.50 6.80 -11.04
C ALA A 176 -3.79 6.01 -12.14
N LEU A 177 -4.45 4.99 -12.69
CA LEU A 177 -3.90 4.15 -13.76
C LEU A 177 -4.14 4.72 -15.16
N LEU A 178 -4.91 5.81 -15.28
CA LEU A 178 -5.27 6.42 -16.55
C LEU A 178 -4.07 7.12 -17.23
N PRO A 179 -3.99 7.09 -18.57
CA PRO A 179 -3.01 7.88 -19.32
C PRO A 179 -2.97 9.36 -18.97
N SER A 180 -4.14 9.98 -18.73
CA SER A 180 -4.24 11.38 -18.30
C SER A 180 -3.54 11.67 -16.96
N GLN A 181 -3.28 10.63 -16.16
CA GLN A 181 -2.54 10.69 -14.89
C GLN A 181 -1.07 10.27 -15.03
N GLY A 182 -0.57 10.07 -16.25
CA GLY A 182 0.85 9.84 -16.54
C GLY A 182 1.25 8.38 -16.74
N VAL A 183 0.29 7.44 -16.70
CA VAL A 183 0.58 6.02 -16.93
C VAL A 183 0.63 5.69 -18.42
N ARG A 184 1.69 5.05 -18.87
CA ARG A 184 1.83 4.56 -20.24
C ARG A 184 1.59 3.07 -20.29
N TRP A 185 0.71 2.62 -21.18
CA TRP A 185 0.37 1.21 -21.34
C TRP A 185 0.97 0.64 -22.63
N ALA A 186 1.53 -0.56 -22.56
CA ALA A 186 2.03 -1.31 -23.70
C ALA A 186 1.46 -2.74 -23.67
N ALA A 187 0.97 -3.21 -24.82
CA ALA A 187 0.40 -4.55 -24.95
C ALA A 187 1.48 -5.62 -24.76
N VAL A 188 1.11 -6.74 -24.13
CA VAL A 188 1.93 -7.95 -24.08
C VAL A 188 1.20 -9.09 -24.78
N ASP A 189 -0.04 -9.37 -24.37
CA ASP A 189 -0.93 -10.35 -25.01
C ASP A 189 -2.42 -9.98 -24.78
N GLU A 190 -3.34 -10.87 -25.11
CA GLU A 190 -4.79 -10.64 -24.99
C GLU A 190 -5.28 -10.39 -23.56
N ARG A 191 -4.52 -10.83 -22.54
CA ARG A 191 -4.85 -10.78 -21.11
C ARG A 191 -3.78 -10.08 -20.27
N SER A 192 -2.79 -9.46 -20.87
CA SER A 192 -1.74 -8.76 -20.12
C SER A 192 -1.18 -7.53 -20.83
N ALA A 193 -0.77 -6.55 -20.03
CA ALA A 193 -0.16 -5.31 -20.49
C ALA A 193 0.86 -4.80 -19.46
N LYS A 194 1.91 -4.14 -19.95
CA LYS A 194 2.86 -3.41 -19.11
C LYS A 194 2.36 -1.99 -18.90
N ALA A 195 2.40 -1.52 -17.66
CA ALA A 195 2.12 -0.14 -17.31
C ALA A 195 3.38 0.51 -16.76
N THR A 196 3.70 1.71 -17.24
CA THR A 196 4.87 2.48 -16.82
C THR A 196 4.44 3.81 -16.22
N ILE A 197 4.97 4.16 -15.05
CA ILE A 197 4.77 5.44 -14.37
C ILE A 197 6.12 6.03 -13.97
N ALA A 198 6.21 7.36 -13.89
CA ALA A 198 7.39 8.06 -13.43
C ALA A 198 7.06 9.12 -12.38
N ASP A 199 7.96 9.32 -11.43
CA ASP A 199 7.97 10.43 -10.49
C ASP A 199 9.41 10.90 -10.28
N GLY A 200 9.73 12.09 -10.79
CA GLY A 200 11.11 12.59 -10.85
C GLY A 200 12.06 11.61 -11.54
N PRO A 201 13.16 11.18 -10.89
CA PRO A 201 14.12 10.22 -11.46
C PRO A 201 13.64 8.77 -11.41
N LEU A 202 12.58 8.46 -10.67
CA LEU A 202 12.07 7.10 -10.52
C LEU A 202 11.14 6.76 -11.68
N THR A 203 11.46 5.72 -12.44
CA THR A 203 10.57 5.11 -13.43
C THR A 203 10.34 3.65 -13.08
N LEU A 204 9.07 3.24 -13.08
CA LEU A 204 8.63 1.89 -12.74
C LEU A 204 7.79 1.32 -13.87
N THR A 205 7.96 0.03 -14.11
CA THR A 205 7.09 -0.74 -15.01
C THR A 205 6.62 -1.98 -14.28
N LEU A 206 5.30 -2.23 -14.31
CA LEU A 206 4.67 -3.43 -13.79
C LEU A 206 3.93 -4.14 -14.93
N LEU A 207 3.94 -5.47 -14.91
CA LEU A 207 3.06 -6.28 -15.75
C LEU A 207 1.74 -6.47 -15.01
N PHE A 208 0.63 -6.08 -15.61
CA PHE A 208 -0.71 -6.36 -15.12
C PHE A 208 -1.36 -7.46 -15.94
N ARG A 209 -2.06 -8.38 -15.26
CA ARG A 209 -2.87 -9.41 -15.89
C ARG A 209 -4.35 -9.19 -15.58
N PHE A 210 -5.18 -9.57 -16.53
CA PHE A 210 -6.60 -9.30 -16.53
C PHE A 210 -7.37 -10.61 -16.66
N ASN A 211 -8.39 -10.77 -15.83
CA ASN A 211 -9.26 -11.94 -15.87
C ASN A 211 -10.30 -11.85 -17.00
N ASP A 212 -11.14 -12.88 -17.10
CA ASP A 212 -12.17 -12.98 -18.15
C ASP A 212 -13.29 -11.91 -18.00
N GLU A 213 -13.44 -11.31 -16.81
CA GLU A 213 -14.33 -10.15 -16.60
C GLU A 213 -13.69 -8.82 -17.04
N GLY A 214 -12.44 -8.85 -17.52
CA GLY A 214 -11.66 -7.66 -17.89
C GLY A 214 -11.10 -6.90 -16.67
N LEU A 215 -11.14 -7.48 -15.47
CA LEU A 215 -10.63 -6.84 -14.25
C LEU A 215 -9.16 -7.23 -14.02
N ILE A 216 -8.37 -6.33 -13.43
CA ILE A 216 -7.01 -6.67 -13.01
C ILE A 216 -7.06 -7.76 -11.92
N ASP A 217 -6.46 -8.92 -12.17
CA ASP A 217 -6.40 -10.00 -11.20
C ASP A 217 -5.06 -10.08 -10.47
N SER A 218 -4.00 -9.56 -11.10
CA SER A 218 -2.65 -9.61 -10.56
C SER A 218 -1.73 -8.58 -11.20
N PHE A 219 -0.63 -8.31 -10.49
CA PHE A 219 0.52 -7.58 -11.01
C PHE A 219 1.80 -8.38 -10.79
N LEU A 220 2.83 -8.07 -11.57
CA LEU A 220 4.20 -8.57 -11.39
C LEU A 220 5.20 -7.44 -11.62
N ALA A 221 6.08 -7.24 -10.65
CA ALA A 221 7.34 -6.51 -10.79
C ALA A 221 8.48 -7.52 -10.99
N GLU A 222 9.37 -7.26 -11.95
CA GLU A 222 10.51 -8.13 -12.24
C GLU A 222 11.49 -8.22 -11.07
N ALA A 223 11.68 -7.11 -10.35
CA ALA A 223 12.58 -7.05 -9.20
C ALA A 223 12.11 -5.99 -8.19
N ARG A 224 12.01 -6.38 -6.93
CA ARG A 224 11.88 -5.48 -5.78
C ARG A 224 12.77 -6.01 -4.65
N GLY A 225 13.25 -5.15 -3.77
CA GLY A 225 14.01 -5.54 -2.59
C GLY A 225 13.12 -6.14 -1.51
N GLY A 226 13.48 -7.34 -1.03
CA GLY A 226 12.86 -7.97 0.13
C GLY A 226 13.89 -8.57 1.06
N MET A 227 13.72 -8.36 2.37
CA MET A 227 14.65 -8.86 3.39
C MET A 227 14.60 -10.39 3.51
N VAL A 228 15.76 -11.04 3.48
CA VAL A 228 15.96 -12.43 3.86
C VAL A 228 16.96 -12.44 5.01
N GLY A 229 16.46 -12.62 6.24
CA GLY A 229 17.27 -12.39 7.43
C GLY A 229 17.70 -10.91 7.53
N LYS A 230 19.00 -10.65 7.41
CA LYS A 230 19.58 -9.29 7.44
C LYS A 230 19.99 -8.76 6.06
N GLU A 231 19.82 -9.55 5.01
CA GLU A 231 20.24 -9.19 3.66
C GLU A 231 19.05 -8.73 2.82
N MET A 232 19.26 -7.68 2.04
CA MET A 232 18.30 -7.23 1.03
C MET A 232 18.51 -8.06 -0.24
N VAL A 233 17.49 -8.81 -0.64
CA VAL A 233 17.56 -9.67 -1.83
C VAL A 233 16.51 -9.22 -2.84
N MET A 234 16.94 -8.88 -4.05
CA MET A 234 16.06 -8.57 -5.16
C MET A 234 15.40 -9.85 -5.68
N ALA A 235 14.09 -9.84 -5.82
CA ALA A 235 13.33 -10.95 -6.39
C ALA A 235 12.08 -10.44 -7.13
N PRO A 236 11.45 -11.24 -8.01
CA PRO A 236 10.17 -10.86 -8.57
C PRO A 236 9.11 -10.75 -7.47
N TRP A 237 8.27 -9.73 -7.59
CA TRP A 237 7.26 -9.37 -6.59
C TRP A 237 5.91 -9.32 -7.27
N GLU A 238 4.96 -10.07 -6.75
CA GLU A 238 3.64 -10.17 -7.33
C GLU A 238 2.55 -9.95 -6.28
N GLY A 239 1.38 -9.58 -6.76
CA GLY A 239 0.18 -9.58 -5.95
C GLY A 239 -1.04 -9.97 -6.77
N SER A 240 -2.06 -10.42 -6.06
CA SER A 240 -3.35 -10.78 -6.62
C SER A 240 -4.48 -10.03 -5.94
N PHE A 241 -5.54 -9.76 -6.69
CA PHE A 241 -6.69 -8.99 -6.26
C PHE A 241 -7.98 -9.77 -6.52
N SER A 242 -8.93 -9.69 -5.60
CA SER A 242 -10.20 -10.39 -5.75
C SER A 242 -11.35 -9.70 -5.01
N ASN A 243 -12.55 -10.26 -5.16
CA ASN A 243 -13.78 -9.79 -4.54
C ASN A 243 -14.08 -8.32 -4.87
N TYR A 244 -14.17 -8.01 -6.17
CA TYR A 244 -14.48 -6.68 -6.68
C TYR A 244 -15.87 -6.21 -6.26
N ARG A 245 -15.98 -4.96 -5.78
CA ARG A 245 -17.21 -4.32 -5.33
C ARG A 245 -17.27 -2.87 -5.80
N ALA A 246 -18.48 -2.34 -5.96
CA ALA A 246 -18.68 -0.92 -6.23
C ALA A 246 -18.38 -0.09 -4.96
N ARG A 247 -17.56 0.96 -5.09
CA ARG A 247 -17.20 1.95 -4.06
C ARG A 247 -16.99 3.30 -4.74
N ASP A 248 -17.67 4.34 -4.28
CA ASP A 248 -17.55 5.71 -4.80
C ASP A 248 -17.60 5.81 -6.34
N GLY A 249 -18.56 5.09 -6.94
CA GLY A 249 -18.75 5.06 -8.40
C GLY A 249 -17.77 4.17 -9.17
N MET A 250 -16.77 3.60 -8.51
CA MET A 250 -15.75 2.73 -9.11
C MET A 250 -15.92 1.26 -8.71
N ARG A 251 -15.50 0.33 -9.56
CA ARG A 251 -15.43 -1.11 -9.20
C ARG A 251 -14.00 -1.47 -8.79
N VAL A 252 -13.78 -1.72 -7.51
CA VAL A 252 -12.44 -1.96 -6.93
C VAL A 252 -12.39 -3.29 -6.16
N PRO A 253 -11.23 -3.97 -6.08
CA PRO A 253 -11.09 -5.19 -5.30
C PRO A 253 -11.17 -4.90 -3.81
N THR A 254 -11.66 -5.86 -3.02
CA THR A 254 -11.71 -5.72 -1.55
C THR A 254 -10.74 -6.66 -0.84
N MET A 255 -10.08 -7.56 -1.58
CA MET A 255 -9.05 -8.45 -1.05
C MET A 255 -7.79 -8.33 -1.90
N GLY A 256 -6.63 -8.37 -1.24
CA GLY A 256 -5.31 -8.41 -1.87
C GLY A 256 -4.39 -9.41 -1.16
N GLU A 257 -3.55 -10.10 -1.92
CA GLU A 257 -2.46 -10.91 -1.41
C GLU A 257 -1.18 -10.54 -2.14
N VAL A 258 -0.05 -10.49 -1.44
CA VAL A 258 1.25 -10.13 -2.03
C VAL A 258 2.30 -11.16 -1.63
N ALA A 259 3.13 -11.53 -2.60
CA ALA A 259 4.15 -12.56 -2.46
C ALA A 259 5.46 -12.17 -3.15
N TRP A 260 6.55 -12.72 -2.61
CA TRP A 260 7.81 -12.81 -3.33
C TRP A 260 7.87 -14.12 -4.11
N LEU A 261 8.35 -14.08 -5.34
CA LEU A 261 8.72 -15.27 -6.09
C LEU A 261 10.19 -15.58 -5.81
N ARG A 262 10.44 -16.64 -5.05
CA ARG A 262 11.79 -17.09 -4.71
C ARG A 262 12.10 -18.41 -5.45
N PRO A 263 13.37 -18.85 -5.50
CA PRO A 263 13.71 -20.16 -6.07
C PRO A 263 12.92 -21.32 -5.43
N GLU A 264 12.56 -21.20 -4.14
CA GLU A 264 11.76 -22.18 -3.40
C GLU A 264 10.24 -22.04 -3.66
N GLY A 265 9.85 -21.20 -4.61
CA GLY A 265 8.48 -20.93 -5.02
C GLY A 265 7.90 -19.64 -4.46
N ARG A 266 6.59 -19.51 -4.62
CA ARG A 266 5.80 -18.35 -4.18
C ARG A 266 5.76 -18.27 -2.65
N LYS A 267 6.15 -17.12 -2.08
CA LYS A 267 6.17 -16.85 -0.64
C LYS A 267 5.25 -15.66 -0.30
N PRO A 268 3.96 -15.91 -0.04
CA PRO A 268 3.04 -14.87 0.44
C PRO A 268 3.50 -14.32 1.78
N TYR A 269 3.51 -12.99 1.90
CA TYR A 269 3.84 -12.33 3.16
C TYR A 269 2.78 -11.32 3.61
N PHE A 270 1.83 -10.97 2.74
CA PHE A 270 0.74 -10.06 3.08
C PHE A 270 -0.57 -10.59 2.54
N ARG A 271 -1.61 -10.53 3.37
CA ARG A 271 -3.00 -10.73 3.00
C ARG A 271 -3.81 -9.61 3.63
N GLY A 272 -4.53 -8.85 2.83
CA GLY A 272 -5.29 -7.69 3.26
C GLY A 272 -6.72 -7.71 2.74
N ARG A 273 -7.63 -7.16 3.54
CA ARG A 273 -9.00 -6.86 3.15
C ARG A 273 -9.31 -5.40 3.45
N VAL A 274 -9.80 -4.69 2.44
CA VAL A 274 -10.31 -3.33 2.58
C VAL A 274 -11.61 -3.37 3.38
N THR A 275 -11.64 -2.67 4.51
CA THR A 275 -12.81 -2.58 5.40
C THR A 275 -13.60 -1.30 5.19
N ALA A 276 -12.92 -0.23 4.81
CA ALA A 276 -13.51 1.05 4.44
C ALA A 276 -12.66 1.70 3.35
N LEU A 277 -13.30 2.42 2.43
CA LEU A 277 -12.65 3.18 1.37
C LEU A 277 -13.49 4.43 1.11
N ARG A 278 -12.83 5.57 1.00
CA ARG A 278 -13.43 6.88 0.72
C ARG A 278 -12.54 7.63 -0.26
N CYS A 279 -13.13 8.15 -1.33
CA CYS A 279 -12.47 8.93 -2.35
C CYS A 279 -12.84 10.41 -2.27
N GLU A 280 -11.89 11.26 -2.65
CA GLU A 280 -12.03 12.72 -2.72
C GLU A 280 -11.67 13.25 -4.11
#